data_AF-A0A971AZY1-F1
#
_entry.id   AF-A0A971AZY1-F1
#
_cell.length_a   1.000
_cell.length_b   1.000
_cell.length_c   1.000
_cell.angle_alpha   90.00
_cell.angle_beta   90.00
_cell.angle_gamma   90.00
#
_symmetry.space_group_name_H-M   'P 1'
#
loop_
_entity.id
_entity.type
_entity.pdbx_description
1 polymer ?
#
loop_
_entity_poly.entity_id
_entity_poly.type
_entity_poly.pdbx_seq_one_letter_code
_entity_poly.pdbx_strand_id
1 'polypeptide(L)'
;MSEHPESDDRRTEERGHLTNRQAYNVVSDLAMGANIRFKDNVFQAIAIAVCLLLGAIIGALVTEEHLPGALVGGFLGLLVGLLGSGFVLMVFRAVMHLRGRHD
;
A
#
# COMPACT_ATOMS: atom_id res chain seq x y z
N MET A 1 -48.80 -0.24 -44.27
CA MET A 1 -48.51 0.41 -42.97
C MET A 1 -48.41 -0.73 -41.98
N SER A 2 -47.17 -1.19 -41.73
CA SER A 2 -46.89 -2.36 -40.90
C SER A 2 -45.92 -1.89 -39.83
N GLU A 3 -46.43 -1.67 -38.62
CA GLU A 3 -45.63 -1.30 -37.47
C GLU A 3 -44.80 -2.52 -37.03
N HIS A 4 -43.50 -2.32 -36.87
CA HIS A 4 -42.53 -3.31 -36.42
C HIS A 4 -42.12 -2.91 -34.99
N PRO A 5 -42.64 -3.54 -33.92
CA PRO A 5 -42.21 -3.24 -32.56
C PRO A 5 -41.29 -4.37 -32.07
N GLU A 6 -40.02 -4.36 -32.46
CA GLU A 6 -39.04 -5.35 -31.95
C GLU A 6 -37.62 -4.78 -31.83
N SER A 7 -37.51 -3.51 -31.42
CA SER A 7 -36.19 -2.89 -31.17
C SER A 7 -36.00 -2.32 -29.76
N ASP A 8 -36.99 -2.49 -28.87
CA ASP A 8 -36.93 -1.88 -27.52
C ASP A 8 -36.55 -2.85 -26.39
N ASP A 9 -36.35 -4.14 -26.69
CA ASP A 9 -35.94 -5.13 -25.67
C ASP A 9 -34.41 -5.24 -25.50
N ARG A 10 -33.63 -4.70 -26.46
CA ARG A 10 -32.15 -4.81 -26.43
C ARG A 10 -31.42 -3.68 -25.70
N ARG A 11 -32.12 -2.71 -25.12
CA ARG A 11 -31.49 -1.58 -24.41
C ARG A 11 -31.53 -1.67 -22.88
N THR A 12 -32.20 -2.66 -22.33
CA THR A 12 -32.38 -2.80 -20.87
C THR A 12 -31.31 -3.70 -20.23
N GLU A 13 -30.64 -4.58 -20.98
CA GLU A 13 -29.62 -5.49 -20.43
C GLU A 13 -28.22 -4.88 -20.24
N GLU A 14 -27.92 -3.71 -20.84
CA GLU A 14 -26.56 -3.13 -20.74
C GLU A 14 -26.28 -2.32 -19.47
N ARG A 15 -27.27 -2.09 -18.59
CA ARG A 15 -27.12 -1.20 -17.43
C ARG A 15 -26.88 -1.88 -16.08
N GLY A 16 -26.55 -3.17 -16.07
CA GLY A 16 -26.41 -3.95 -14.82
C GLY A 16 -25.08 -4.67 -14.60
N HIS A 17 -24.13 -4.62 -15.55
CA HIS A 17 -23.03 -5.59 -15.60
C HIS A 17 -21.63 -5.02 -15.32
N LEU A 18 -21.51 -4.06 -14.40
CA LEU A 18 -20.20 -3.49 -14.01
C LEU A 18 -19.69 -3.87 -12.61
N THR A 19 -20.48 -4.46 -11.72
CA THR A 19 -20.07 -4.58 -10.30
C THR A 19 -19.19 -5.79 -9.98
N ASN A 20 -19.34 -6.93 -10.67
CA ASN A 20 -18.69 -8.18 -10.23
C ASN A 20 -17.27 -8.38 -10.81
N ARG A 21 -17.02 -7.98 -12.07
CA ARG A 21 -15.67 -7.97 -12.64
C ARG A 21 -14.76 -6.93 -12.01
N GLN A 22 -15.30 -5.76 -11.63
CA GLN A 22 -14.52 -4.72 -10.94
C GLN A 22 -14.17 -5.15 -9.51
N ALA A 23 -15.11 -5.71 -8.76
CA ALA A 23 -14.83 -6.28 -7.44
C ALA A 23 -13.85 -7.47 -7.53
N TYR A 24 -14.03 -8.36 -8.52
CA TYR A 24 -13.10 -9.47 -8.75
C TYR A 24 -11.70 -8.98 -9.12
N ASN A 25 -11.59 -7.96 -9.97
CA ASN A 25 -10.29 -7.38 -10.30
C ASN A 25 -9.66 -6.67 -9.10
N VAL A 26 -10.43 -5.95 -8.26
CA VAL A 26 -9.90 -5.32 -7.04
C VAL A 26 -9.45 -6.36 -6.02
N VAL A 27 -10.22 -7.43 -5.82
CA VAL A 27 -9.88 -8.52 -4.88
C VAL A 27 -8.73 -9.36 -5.42
N SER A 28 -8.72 -9.65 -6.72
CA SER A 28 -7.61 -10.30 -7.41
C SER A 28 -6.36 -9.43 -7.39
N ASP A 29 -6.47 -8.11 -7.58
CA ASP A 29 -5.34 -7.17 -7.47
C ASP A 29 -4.92 -6.95 -6.01
N LEU A 30 -5.78 -7.19 -5.02
CA LEU A 30 -5.37 -7.21 -3.61
C LEU A 30 -4.66 -8.53 -3.26
N ALA A 31 -5.17 -9.65 -3.77
CA ALA A 31 -4.70 -11.00 -3.48
C ALA A 31 -3.44 -11.38 -4.29
N MET A 32 -3.33 -10.91 -5.54
CA MET A 32 -2.19 -11.11 -6.44
C MET A 32 -1.34 -9.85 -6.64
N GLY A 33 -1.86 -8.63 -6.41
CA GLY A 33 -1.13 -7.37 -6.66
C GLY A 33 -0.20 -6.92 -5.54
N ALA A 34 0.07 -7.77 -4.54
CA ALA A 34 1.33 -7.68 -3.80
C ALA A 34 2.58 -7.85 -4.71
N ASN A 35 2.39 -8.29 -5.97
CA ASN A 35 3.42 -8.89 -6.81
C ASN A 35 4.19 -7.97 -7.79
N ILE A 36 4.13 -6.62 -7.72
CA ILE A 36 4.89 -5.77 -8.69
C ILE A 36 5.80 -4.70 -8.03
N ARG A 37 5.78 -4.54 -6.70
CA ARG A 37 6.68 -3.60 -5.98
C ARG A 37 7.54 -4.25 -4.90
N PHE A 38 7.83 -5.54 -5.02
CA PHE A 38 8.66 -6.27 -4.04
C PHE A 38 9.96 -5.54 -3.68
N LYS A 39 10.68 -4.94 -4.65
CA LYS A 39 11.88 -4.14 -4.36
C LYS A 39 11.61 -2.94 -3.43
N ASP A 40 10.55 -2.19 -3.68
CA ASP A 40 10.22 -0.99 -2.89
C ASP A 40 9.71 -1.37 -1.50
N ASN A 41 8.92 -2.45 -1.42
CA ASN A 41 8.44 -3.00 -0.16
C ASN A 41 9.60 -3.60 0.66
N VAL A 42 10.63 -4.14 0.02
CA VAL A 42 11.85 -4.62 0.70
C VAL A 42 12.63 -3.45 1.29
N PHE A 43 12.85 -2.37 0.54
CA PHE A 43 13.52 -1.17 1.11
C PHE A 43 12.71 -0.55 2.24
N GLN A 44 11.38 -0.52 2.12
CA GLN A 44 10.49 -0.07 3.19
C GLN A 44 10.59 -0.97 4.42
N ALA A 45 10.54 -2.30 4.24
CA ALA A 45 10.67 -3.26 5.34
C ALA A 45 12.03 -3.15 6.04
N ILE A 46 13.12 -2.96 5.29
CA ILE A 46 14.46 -2.74 5.85
C ILE A 46 14.49 -1.43 6.66
N ALA A 47 13.94 -0.34 6.12
CA ALA A 47 13.90 0.95 6.84
C ALA A 47 13.08 0.84 8.14
N ILE A 48 11.92 0.18 8.11
CA ILE A 48 11.09 -0.09 9.28
C ILE A 48 11.86 -0.94 10.31
N ALA A 49 12.54 -1.99 9.86
CA ALA A 49 13.33 -2.86 10.74
C ALA A 49 14.47 -2.10 11.42
N VAL A 50 15.18 -1.23 10.70
CA VAL A 50 16.24 -0.37 11.26
C VAL A 50 15.67 0.60 12.30
N CYS A 51 14.56 1.29 11.98
CA CYS A 51 13.93 2.20 12.94
C CYS A 51 13.41 1.48 14.18
N LEU A 52 12.83 0.28 14.04
CA LEU A 52 12.40 -0.55 15.16
C LEU A 52 13.57 -0.95 16.05
N LEU A 53 14.68 -1.44 15.46
CA LEU A 53 15.86 -1.86 16.23
C LEU A 53 16.52 -0.68 16.94
N LEU A 54 16.69 0.45 16.26
CA LEU A 54 17.23 1.66 16.88
C LEU A 54 16.32 2.18 17.98
N GLY A 55 15.00 2.21 17.77
CA GLY A 55 14.03 2.59 18.78
C GLY A 55 14.08 1.68 20.00
N ALA A 56 14.16 0.36 19.79
CA ALA A 56 14.26 -0.61 20.88
C ALA A 56 15.57 -0.49 21.66
N ILE A 57 16.70 -0.31 20.98
CA ILE A 57 18.01 -0.11 21.62
C ILE A 57 18.01 1.18 22.43
N ILE A 58 17.57 2.30 21.84
CA ILE A 58 17.50 3.58 22.54
C ILE A 58 16.56 3.49 23.74
N GLY A 59 15.39 2.88 23.57
CA GLY A 59 14.43 2.67 24.66
C GLY A 59 15.01 1.85 25.81
N ALA A 60 15.73 0.76 25.49
CA ALA A 60 16.40 -0.05 26.50
C ALA A 60 17.51 0.70 27.24
N LEU A 61 18.22 1.61 26.57
CA LEU A 61 19.34 2.37 27.16
C LEU A 61 18.88 3.58 27.99
N VAL A 62 17.71 4.14 27.70
CA VAL A 62 17.20 5.35 28.36
C VAL A 62 16.49 5.03 29.68
N THR A 63 15.96 3.82 29.83
CA THR A 63 15.20 3.41 31.02
C THR A 63 15.98 2.39 31.85
N GLU A 64 15.91 2.48 33.18
CA GLU A 64 16.50 1.46 34.06
C GLU A 64 15.88 0.07 33.83
N GLU A 65 14.59 0.03 33.51
CA GLU A 65 13.86 -1.18 33.15
C GLU A 65 14.02 -1.50 31.65
N HIS A 66 15.09 -2.21 31.29
CA HIS A 66 15.48 -2.45 29.90
C HIS A 66 14.38 -3.10 29.04
N LEU A 67 13.60 -4.04 29.59
CA LEU A 67 12.60 -4.79 28.83
C LEU A 67 11.38 -3.92 28.42
N PRO A 68 10.70 -3.20 29.33
CA PRO A 68 9.63 -2.28 28.94
C PRO A 68 10.17 -1.07 28.15
N GLY A 69 11.39 -0.60 28.43
CA GLY A 69 12.06 0.43 27.63
C GLY A 69 12.23 0.02 26.18
N ALA A 70 12.72 -1.19 25.93
CA ALA A 70 12.89 -1.74 24.59
C ALA A 70 11.57 -1.87 23.84
N LEU A 71 10.49 -2.27 24.52
CA LEU A 71 9.16 -2.40 23.91
C LEU A 71 8.57 -1.05 23.51
N VAL A 72 8.61 -0.06 24.41
CA VAL A 72 8.08 1.28 24.13
C VAL A 72 8.92 1.97 23.06
N GLY A 73 10.24 1.92 23.19
CA GLY A 73 11.17 2.48 22.20
C GLY A 73 11.04 1.79 20.84
N GLY A 74 10.93 0.46 20.81
CA GLY A 74 10.73 -0.31 19.58
C GLY A 74 9.38 0.00 18.91
N PHE A 75 8.31 0.17 19.68
CA PHE A 75 7.00 0.57 19.17
C PHE A 75 7.01 1.98 18.57
N LEU A 76 7.65 2.95 19.25
CA LEU A 76 7.86 4.30 18.72
C LEU A 76 8.73 4.29 17.46
N GLY A 77 9.82 3.52 17.47
CA GLY A 77 10.69 3.31 16.32
C GLY A 77 9.94 2.69 15.13
N LEU A 78 9.05 1.73 15.40
CA LEU A 78 8.16 1.15 14.40
C LEU A 78 7.19 2.18 13.83
N LEU A 79 6.53 2.99 14.66
CA LEU A 79 5.61 4.04 14.20
C LEU A 79 6.32 5.06 13.31
N VAL A 80 7.48 5.54 13.74
CA VAL A 80 8.31 6.47 12.97
C VAL A 80 8.80 5.82 11.68
N GLY A 81 9.26 4.58 11.74
CA GLY A 81 9.72 3.82 10.58
C GLY A 81 8.60 3.57 9.57
N LEU A 82 7.41 3.16 10.02
CA LEU A 82 6.27 2.86 9.17
C LEU A 82 5.75 4.13 8.47
N LEU A 83 5.51 5.20 9.23
CA LEU A 83 4.96 6.45 8.71
C LEU A 83 6.01 7.24 7.92
N GLY A 84 7.24 7.31 8.44
CA GLY A 84 8.36 8.04 7.82
C GLY A 84 8.85 7.37 6.54
N SER A 85 9.03 6.05 6.52
CA SER A 85 9.47 5.35 5.30
C SER A 85 8.42 5.43 4.19
N GLY A 86 7.13 5.36 4.53
CA GLY A 86 6.04 5.55 3.57
C GLY A 86 6.07 6.93 2.93
N PHE A 87 6.25 7.99 3.73
CA PHE A 87 6.33 9.36 3.25
C PHE A 87 7.58 9.62 2.38
N VAL A 88 8.76 9.18 2.83
CA VAL A 88 10.02 9.39 2.09
C VAL A 88 10.03 8.64 0.76
N LEU A 89 9.51 7.42 0.70
CA LEU A 89 9.41 6.66 -0.55
C LEU A 89 8.38 7.25 -1.52
N MET A 90 7.27 7.81 -1.01
CA MET A 90 6.33 8.57 -1.86
C MET A 90 6.98 9.81 -2.46
N VAL A 91 7.71 10.59 -1.65
CA VAL A 91 8.42 11.79 -2.13
C VAL A 91 9.53 11.41 -3.11
N PHE A 92 10.34 10.40 -2.80
CA PHE A 92 11.43 9.95 -3.67
C PHE A 92 10.89 9.40 -4.99
N ARG A 93 9.81 8.62 -4.96
CA ARG A 93 9.15 8.13 -6.18
C ARG A 93 8.54 9.29 -6.98
N ALA A 94 7.91 10.26 -6.34
CA ALA A 94 7.37 11.43 -7.01
C ALA A 94 8.47 12.25 -7.70
N VAL A 95 9.59 12.50 -7.01
CA VAL A 95 10.75 13.21 -7.56
C VAL A 95 11.42 12.42 -8.70
N MET A 96 11.53 11.09 -8.56
CA MET A 96 12.09 10.23 -9.61
C MET A 96 11.19 10.15 -10.84
N HIS A 97 9.87 10.09 -10.65
CA HIS A 97 8.89 10.12 -11.75
C HIS A 97 8.86 11.48 -12.46
N LEU A 98 8.99 12.58 -11.72
CA LEU A 98 9.15 13.93 -12.28
C LEU A 98 10.47 14.15 -13.03
N ARG A 99 11.52 13.38 -12.71
CA ARG A 99 12.83 13.47 -13.37
C ARG A 99 12.90 12.74 -14.71
N GLY A 100 11.83 12.09 -15.18
CA GLY A 100 11.71 11.62 -16.56
C GLY A 100 12.68 10.53 -16.99
N ARG A 101 13.36 9.85 -16.05
CA ARG A 101 14.15 8.65 -16.36
C ARG A 101 13.21 7.43 -16.38
N HIS A 102 12.64 7.20 -17.56
CA HIS A 102 12.21 5.86 -17.96
C HIS A 102 13.47 5.04 -18.24
N ASP A 103 13.80 4.14 -17.32
CA ASP A 103 14.43 2.87 -17.67
C ASP A 103 13.39 1.77 -17.43
#